data_AF-A0A0A0BRH9-F1
#
_entry.id   AF-A0A0A0BRH9-F1
#
_cell.length_a   1.000
_cell.length_b   1.000
_cell.length_c   1.000
_cell.angle_alpha   90.00
_cell.angle_beta   90.00
_cell.angle_gamma   90.00
#
_symmetry.space_group_name_H-M   'P 1'
#
loop_
_entity.id
_entity.type
_entity.pdbx_description
1 polymer ?
#
loop_
_entity_poly.entity_id
_entity_poly.type
_entity_poly.pdbx_seq_one_letter_code
_entity_poly.pdbx_strand_id
1 'polypeptide(L)'
;MELTDHLRAIRKYWWITVLTLLATIGAAVYLTQRATPVYESTVTFYVAASTDTGTALQADEFAQRRINSYVGVLRSDLLAEQIAGRPGIDLEPPGVRSRISAAVDPETIILTTTVTDTDPERGLRIAEEVAESFGPLVARLDSTEAASGARVSLTVISGPSLNPDPVSPRPTLNLGVAALAGLALGVALSIARQMLDRSIRSADDLKAATGLPTLALIGAEPRARRSSPGGLLVDDASPGSPRAEAYRQLRTNLTFSAVTNRMQVVVVTSAVAGDGKTTTACNLAITLAESGRTVLLVEADMRRPMVAEHLGIEGGAGLTNILAGQVRAEEVIQTWGTDGLHVLTAGTLPPNPSELLGSDAMHKLVGELRDEFEVIVLDTPPVLPVTDASVVATHADSVVLVVRHARTEREQALAAVEALSAVGAPLAGAILNSVPVKLLGAGGYGSYASLEPRRGRRRRRHRGASASAARAAVQRPAADEVVPVVADPEPVAAAPGAGTSDEPAAASGPEAVASTEGTTARTPGPADARPDAGLDAGLDPGLDPGLDGPAPAAAGAAVDDGARHAPGGRAAETSDASAAGAPPSERHPAPPVGEPVPHER
;
A
#
# COMPACT_ATOMS: atom_id res chain seq x y z
N MET A 1 -13.25 -7.68 -8.17
CA MET A 1 -11.85 -7.30 -8.51
C MET A 1 -11.41 -8.16 -9.65
N GLU A 2 -10.66 -7.59 -10.59
CA GLU A 2 -10.04 -8.35 -11.68
C GLU A 2 -8.64 -8.86 -11.30
N LEU A 3 -8.13 -9.81 -12.08
CA LEU A 3 -6.72 -10.22 -12.06
C LEU A 3 -5.78 -9.00 -12.27
N THR A 4 -6.24 -8.00 -13.02
CA THR A 4 -5.51 -6.75 -13.28
C THR A 4 -5.34 -5.88 -12.03
N ASP A 5 -6.25 -5.97 -11.04
CA ASP A 5 -6.16 -5.24 -9.77
C ASP A 5 -5.09 -5.87 -8.84
N HIS A 6 -5.02 -7.19 -8.78
CA HIS A 6 -4.05 -7.92 -7.95
C HIS A 6 -2.61 -7.69 -8.44
N LEU A 7 -2.40 -7.65 -9.76
CA LEU A 7 -1.11 -7.27 -10.36
C LEU A 7 -0.73 -5.81 -10.05
N ARG A 8 -1.72 -4.90 -9.93
CA ARG A 8 -1.49 -3.53 -9.44
C ARG A 8 -1.15 -3.50 -7.95
N ALA A 9 -1.74 -4.37 -7.12
CA ALA A 9 -1.42 -4.53 -5.70
C ALA A 9 0.05 -4.87 -5.49
N ILE A 10 0.49 -5.99 -6.10
CA ILE A 10 1.85 -6.51 -5.99
C ILE A 10 2.85 -5.49 -6.51
N ARG A 11 2.58 -4.82 -7.63
CA ARG A 11 3.47 -3.77 -8.16
C ARG A 11 3.54 -2.51 -7.30
N LYS A 12 2.48 -2.17 -6.53
CA LYS A 12 2.47 -1.02 -5.61
C LYS A 12 3.16 -1.35 -4.28
N TYR A 13 2.98 -2.57 -3.77
CA TYR A 13 3.43 -2.99 -2.45
C TYR A 13 4.55 -4.05 -2.49
N TRP A 14 5.29 -4.17 -3.60
CA TRP A 14 6.36 -5.16 -3.79
C TRP A 14 7.38 -5.21 -2.65
N TRP A 15 7.63 -4.08 -1.99
CA TRP A 15 8.51 -3.97 -0.83
C TRP A 15 8.01 -4.75 0.39
N ILE A 16 6.69 -4.95 0.53
CA ILE A 16 6.08 -5.81 1.56
C ILE A 16 6.41 -7.27 1.26
N THR A 17 6.22 -7.72 0.02
CA THR A 17 6.56 -9.08 -0.39
C THR A 17 8.05 -9.39 -0.21
N VAL A 18 8.93 -8.42 -0.50
CA VAL A 18 10.37 -8.55 -0.24
C VAL A 18 10.68 -8.56 1.26
N LEU A 19 10.04 -7.69 2.05
CA LEU A 19 10.25 -7.63 3.50
C LEU A 19 9.78 -8.91 4.21
N THR A 20 8.61 -9.47 3.86
CA THR A 20 8.12 -10.73 4.43
C THR A 20 8.99 -11.91 4.00
N LEU A 21 9.43 -11.95 2.75
CA LEU A 21 10.35 -12.98 2.24
C LEU A 21 11.70 -12.97 2.97
N LEU A 22 12.29 -11.79 3.16
CA LEU A 22 13.53 -11.64 3.93
C LEU A 22 13.33 -11.99 5.41
N ALA A 23 12.17 -11.65 6.00
CA ALA A 23 11.85 -11.99 7.39
C ALA A 23 11.67 -13.50 7.60
N THR A 24 10.95 -14.21 6.72
CA THR A 24 10.78 -15.68 6.87
C THR A 24 12.08 -16.42 6.57
N ILE A 25 12.87 -16.00 5.58
CA ILE A 25 14.19 -16.57 5.31
C ILE A 25 15.12 -16.33 6.50
N GLY A 26 15.17 -15.11 7.04
CA GLY A 26 15.98 -14.79 8.23
C GLY A 26 15.59 -15.61 9.46
N ALA A 27 14.29 -15.76 9.72
CA ALA A 27 13.78 -16.62 10.78
C ALA A 27 14.15 -18.10 10.55
N ALA A 28 14.03 -18.61 9.32
CA ALA A 28 14.38 -19.98 8.99
C ALA A 28 15.88 -20.27 9.10
N VAL A 29 16.76 -19.32 8.70
CA VAL A 29 18.21 -19.40 8.94
C VAL A 29 18.49 -19.45 10.45
N TYR A 30 17.90 -18.54 11.22
CA TYR A 30 18.10 -18.44 12.68
C TYR A 30 17.63 -19.69 13.43
N LEU A 31 16.46 -20.22 13.09
CA LEU A 31 15.94 -21.48 13.66
C LEU A 31 16.77 -22.69 13.23
N THR A 32 17.23 -22.74 11.97
CA THR A 32 18.08 -23.82 11.47
C THR A 32 19.47 -23.81 12.11
N GLN A 33 20.08 -22.65 12.34
CA GLN A 33 21.36 -22.51 13.04
C GLN A 33 21.28 -22.82 14.55
N ARG A 34 20.07 -22.78 15.14
CA ARG A 34 19.83 -23.13 16.55
C ARG A 34 19.31 -24.55 16.76
N ALA A 35 18.94 -25.26 15.70
CA ALA A 35 18.57 -26.67 15.78
C ALA A 35 19.83 -27.52 15.99
N THR A 36 19.80 -28.41 16.97
CA THR A 36 20.86 -29.41 17.18
C THR A 36 20.95 -30.31 15.95
N PRO A 37 22.14 -30.57 15.38
CA PRO A 37 22.29 -31.56 14.33
C PRO A 37 21.90 -32.95 14.87
N VAL A 38 21.32 -33.78 14.00
CA VAL A 38 21.01 -35.18 14.26
C VAL A 38 21.66 -36.02 13.18
N TYR A 39 22.45 -37.00 13.59
CA TYR A 39 23.18 -37.92 12.75
C TYR A 39 22.46 -39.27 12.67
N GLU A 40 22.78 -40.07 11.66
CA GLU A 40 22.21 -41.40 11.47
C GLU A 40 23.32 -42.46 11.47
N SER A 41 23.08 -43.58 12.14
CA SER A 41 23.93 -44.77 12.08
C SER A 41 23.07 -46.00 11.75
N THR A 42 23.51 -46.83 10.81
CA THR A 42 22.67 -47.87 10.20
C THR A 42 23.30 -49.26 10.33
N VAL A 43 22.47 -50.26 10.63
CA VAL A 43 22.82 -51.70 10.63
C VAL A 43 21.80 -52.45 9.77
N THR A 44 22.26 -53.37 8.93
CA THR A 44 21.39 -54.17 8.06
C THR A 44 21.59 -55.66 8.35
N PHE A 45 20.54 -56.30 8.85
CA PHE A 45 20.50 -57.73 9.16
C PHE A 45 19.83 -58.52 8.03
N TYR A 46 20.41 -59.67 7.69
CA TYR A 46 19.70 -60.77 7.03
C TYR A 46 19.03 -61.63 8.09
N VAL A 47 17.79 -62.06 7.84
CA VAL A 47 17.10 -63.03 8.69
C VAL A 47 17.00 -64.35 7.93
N ALA A 48 17.85 -65.32 8.28
CA ALA A 48 17.83 -66.66 7.70
C ALA A 48 17.07 -67.62 8.63
N ALA A 49 16.17 -68.44 8.08
CA ALA A 49 15.55 -69.54 8.81
C ALA A 49 16.12 -70.88 8.34
N SER A 50 16.25 -71.83 9.27
CA SER A 50 16.47 -73.25 8.99
C SER A 50 15.46 -74.09 9.77
N THR A 51 15.07 -75.22 9.19
CA THR A 51 14.16 -76.17 9.83
C THR A 51 14.79 -77.55 9.77
N ASP A 52 14.72 -78.31 10.86
CA ASP A 52 15.40 -79.62 10.94
C ASP A 52 14.73 -80.70 10.05
N THR A 53 13.54 -80.44 9.47
CA THR A 53 12.75 -81.38 8.64
C THR A 53 11.92 -80.75 7.50
N GLY A 54 11.96 -79.42 7.27
CA GLY A 54 11.09 -78.73 6.28
C GLY A 54 11.74 -78.44 4.93
N THR A 55 10.97 -77.85 4.00
CA THR A 55 11.51 -77.34 2.73
C THR A 55 11.99 -75.89 2.85
N ALA A 56 12.90 -75.46 1.97
CA ALA A 56 13.43 -74.09 1.98
C ALA A 56 12.33 -73.02 1.90
N LEU A 57 11.30 -73.24 1.07
CA LEU A 57 10.13 -72.35 0.95
C LEU A 57 9.38 -72.17 2.29
N GLN A 58 9.28 -73.22 3.10
CA GLN A 58 8.66 -73.13 4.44
C GLN A 58 9.53 -72.36 5.43
N ALA A 59 10.85 -72.38 5.27
CA ALA A 59 11.77 -71.58 6.07
C ALA A 59 11.64 -70.09 5.71
N ASP A 60 11.61 -69.75 4.42
CA ASP A 60 11.46 -68.36 3.96
C ASP A 60 10.12 -67.74 4.40
N GLU A 61 9.00 -68.48 4.26
CA GLU A 61 7.70 -68.05 4.80
C GLU A 61 7.74 -67.84 6.33
N PHE A 62 8.48 -68.67 7.06
CA PHE A 62 8.61 -68.56 8.52
C PHE A 62 9.43 -67.33 8.93
N ALA A 63 10.50 -67.03 8.19
CA ALA A 63 11.29 -65.80 8.38
C ALA A 63 10.46 -64.54 8.09
N GLN A 64 9.74 -64.50 6.97
CA GLN A 64 8.86 -63.39 6.59
C GLN A 64 7.74 -63.13 7.61
N ARG A 65 7.17 -64.18 8.23
CA ARG A 65 6.15 -64.01 9.27
C ARG A 65 6.73 -63.45 10.58
N ARG A 66 8.01 -63.71 10.88
CA ARG A 66 8.67 -63.31 12.14
C ARG A 66 9.42 -61.98 12.06
N ILE A 67 9.83 -61.52 10.87
CA ILE A 67 10.59 -60.27 10.70
C ILE A 67 9.89 -59.03 11.30
N ASN A 68 8.55 -58.97 11.23
CA ASN A 68 7.75 -57.91 11.85
C ASN A 68 7.72 -58.00 13.39
N SER A 69 7.76 -59.21 13.96
CA SER A 69 7.91 -59.40 15.41
C SER A 69 9.30 -58.95 15.89
N TYR A 70 10.34 -59.20 15.08
CA TYR A 70 11.70 -58.77 15.37
C TYR A 70 11.88 -57.24 15.33
N VAL A 71 11.12 -56.50 14.50
CA VAL A 71 10.99 -55.03 14.59
C VAL A 71 10.43 -54.58 15.95
N GLY A 72 9.50 -55.35 16.53
CA GLY A 72 9.01 -55.13 17.88
C GLY A 72 10.08 -55.34 18.95
N VAL A 73 10.91 -56.39 18.80
CA VAL A 73 12.05 -56.66 19.71
C VAL A 73 13.11 -55.55 19.66
N LEU A 74 13.42 -55.02 18.47
CA LEU A 74 14.34 -53.88 18.31
C LEU A 74 13.88 -52.59 19.01
N ARG A 75 12.57 -52.42 19.22
CA ARG A 75 11.98 -51.30 19.97
C ARG A 75 11.55 -51.68 21.40
N SER A 76 11.97 -52.85 21.89
CA SER A 76 11.60 -53.34 23.23
C SER A 76 12.47 -52.76 24.34
N ASP A 77 11.89 -52.59 25.52
CA ASP A 77 12.63 -52.15 26.71
C ASP A 77 13.73 -53.17 27.11
N LEU A 78 13.51 -54.47 26.88
CA LEU A 78 14.49 -55.53 27.15
C LEU A 78 15.79 -55.39 26.37
N LEU A 79 15.75 -54.86 25.14
CA LEU A 79 16.96 -54.55 24.36
C LEU A 79 17.57 -53.22 24.82
N ALA A 80 16.73 -52.21 25.08
CA ALA A 80 17.19 -50.91 25.56
C ALA A 80 17.89 -50.99 26.93
N GLU A 81 17.44 -51.87 27.83
CA GLU A 81 18.07 -52.18 29.12
C GLU A 81 19.39 -52.95 28.99
N GLN A 82 19.58 -53.74 27.93
CA GLN A 82 20.85 -54.45 27.67
C GLN A 82 21.93 -53.55 27.04
N ILE A 83 21.51 -52.45 26.42
CA ILE A 83 22.39 -51.43 25.80
C ILE A 83 22.67 -50.28 26.78
N ALA A 84 21.69 -49.87 27.58
CA ALA A 84 21.86 -48.83 28.61
C ALA A 84 22.88 -49.28 29.67
N GLY A 85 23.79 -48.38 30.06
CA GLY A 85 24.87 -48.69 31.00
C GLY A 85 26.09 -49.38 30.39
N ARG A 86 26.11 -49.62 29.06
CA ARG A 86 27.35 -49.95 28.34
C ARG A 86 28.29 -48.72 28.30
N PRO A 87 29.63 -48.89 28.35
CA PRO A 87 30.57 -47.78 28.45
C PRO A 87 30.42 -46.76 27.30
N GLY A 88 30.06 -45.51 27.64
CA GLY A 88 29.87 -44.43 26.67
C GLY A 88 28.48 -44.37 26.02
N ILE A 89 27.53 -45.17 26.48
CA ILE A 89 26.10 -45.01 26.19
C ILE A 89 25.42 -44.47 27.47
N ASP A 90 25.71 -43.21 27.78
CA ASP A 90 25.27 -42.49 28.98
C ASP A 90 23.79 -42.05 28.86
N LEU A 91 22.89 -43.02 28.66
CA LEU A 91 21.45 -42.83 28.44
C LEU A 91 20.63 -43.84 29.25
N GLU A 92 19.50 -43.39 29.78
CA GLU A 92 18.49 -44.29 30.35
C GLU A 92 17.80 -45.13 29.24
N PRO A 93 17.26 -46.32 29.55
CA PRO A 93 16.62 -47.20 28.54
C PRO A 93 15.55 -46.51 27.66
N PRO A 94 14.65 -45.64 28.18
CA PRO A 94 13.70 -44.92 27.32
C PRO A 94 14.39 -43.96 26.33
N GLY A 95 15.56 -43.43 26.71
CA GLY A 95 16.42 -42.59 25.88
C GLY A 95 17.14 -43.39 24.78
N VAL A 96 17.51 -44.65 25.03
CA VAL A 96 18.04 -45.56 24.01
C VAL A 96 16.91 -45.99 23.06
N ARG A 97 15.79 -46.49 23.60
CA ARG A 97 14.63 -46.97 22.83
C ARG A 97 14.09 -45.94 21.84
N SER A 98 14.04 -44.66 22.24
CA SER A 98 13.52 -43.58 21.39
C SER A 98 14.43 -43.18 20.22
N ARG A 99 15.70 -43.61 20.23
CA ARG A 99 16.69 -43.38 19.16
C ARG A 99 16.71 -44.50 18.11
N ILE A 100 16.28 -45.71 18.50
CA ILE A 100 16.29 -46.91 17.65
C ILE A 100 14.99 -46.98 16.84
N SER A 101 15.12 -46.93 15.52
CA SER A 101 14.05 -47.21 14.58
C SER A 101 14.45 -48.39 13.70
N ALA A 102 13.48 -49.25 13.36
CA ALA A 102 13.70 -50.33 12.41
C ALA A 102 12.65 -50.32 11.31
N ALA A 103 13.08 -50.68 10.11
CA ALA A 103 12.28 -50.79 8.90
C ALA A 103 12.59 -52.12 8.21
N VAL A 104 11.56 -52.72 7.63
CA VAL A 104 11.63 -53.93 6.81
C VAL A 104 11.10 -53.56 5.44
N ASP A 105 11.79 -54.01 4.39
CA ASP A 105 11.23 -54.02 3.04
C ASP A 105 10.33 -55.27 2.90
N PRO A 106 9.01 -55.12 2.70
CA PRO A 106 8.05 -56.23 2.77
C PRO A 106 8.28 -57.37 1.77
N GLU A 107 9.03 -57.15 0.69
CA GLU A 107 9.32 -58.17 -0.33
C GLU A 107 10.67 -58.87 -0.08
N THR A 108 11.36 -58.56 1.02
CA THR A 108 12.70 -59.08 1.33
C THR A 108 12.78 -59.71 2.73
N ILE A 109 13.87 -60.42 2.99
CA ILE A 109 14.22 -60.93 4.34
C ILE A 109 15.30 -60.05 5.00
N ILE A 110 15.29 -58.75 4.67
CA ILE A 110 16.27 -57.74 5.13
C ILE A 110 15.61 -56.81 6.14
N LEU A 111 16.27 -56.64 7.29
CA LEU A 111 15.86 -55.80 8.40
C LEU A 111 16.90 -54.69 8.61
N THR A 112 16.53 -53.46 8.30
CA THR A 112 17.42 -52.29 8.45
C THR A 112 17.06 -51.53 9.72
N THR A 113 18.05 -51.33 10.58
CA THR A 113 17.95 -50.61 11.84
C THR A 113 18.70 -49.29 11.72
N THR A 114 18.00 -48.20 11.97
CA THR A 114 18.49 -46.82 11.97
C THR A 114 18.50 -46.32 13.40
N VAL A 115 19.68 -45.92 13.88
CA VAL A 115 19.86 -45.21 15.14
C VAL A 115 20.05 -43.72 14.81
N THR A 116 19.32 -42.85 15.50
CA THR A 116 19.49 -41.39 15.36
C THR A 116 19.86 -40.73 16.69
N ASP A 117 20.90 -39.90 16.71
CA ASP A 117 21.34 -39.17 17.91
C ASP A 117 21.98 -37.83 17.53
N THR A 118 22.12 -36.92 18.50
CA THR A 118 22.81 -35.63 18.33
C THR A 118 24.33 -35.74 18.39
N ASP A 119 24.84 -36.91 18.75
CA ASP A 119 26.24 -37.27 18.88
C ASP A 119 26.52 -38.45 17.95
N PRO A 120 27.37 -38.28 16.91
CA PRO A 120 27.61 -39.33 15.92
C PRO A 120 28.35 -40.54 16.51
N GLU A 121 29.24 -40.34 17.49
CA GLU A 121 30.00 -41.43 18.11
C GLU A 121 29.14 -42.23 19.08
N ARG A 122 28.20 -41.58 19.79
CA ARG A 122 27.20 -42.30 20.62
C ARG A 122 26.17 -43.02 19.74
N GLY A 123 25.73 -42.42 18.65
CA GLY A 123 24.85 -43.06 17.66
C GLY A 123 25.46 -44.34 17.07
N LEU A 124 26.74 -44.28 16.71
CA LEU A 124 27.49 -45.43 16.20
C LEU A 124 27.64 -46.53 17.28
N ARG A 125 28.00 -46.19 18.51
CA ARG A 125 28.13 -47.17 19.61
C ARG A 125 26.81 -47.85 19.98
N ILE A 126 25.69 -47.14 19.92
CA ILE A 126 24.36 -47.76 20.06
C ILE A 126 24.10 -48.72 18.89
N ALA A 127 24.49 -48.39 17.65
CA ALA A 127 24.36 -49.29 16.51
C ALA A 127 25.26 -50.54 16.61
N GLU A 128 26.48 -50.40 17.15
CA GLU A 128 27.40 -51.50 17.48
C GLU A 128 26.80 -52.44 18.54
N GLU A 129 26.34 -51.91 19.68
CA GLU A 129 25.72 -52.71 20.74
C GLU A 129 24.39 -53.35 20.32
N VAL A 130 23.62 -52.71 19.42
CA VAL A 130 22.47 -53.35 18.74
C VAL A 130 22.93 -54.52 17.88
N ALA A 131 23.98 -54.36 17.06
CA ALA A 131 24.49 -55.42 16.20
C ALA A 131 24.97 -56.64 17.00
N GLU A 132 25.68 -56.43 18.12
CA GLU A 132 26.16 -57.51 18.99
C GLU A 132 25.05 -58.14 19.85
N SER A 133 24.19 -57.34 20.47
CA SER A 133 23.23 -57.83 21.48
C SER A 133 21.94 -58.39 20.88
N PHE A 134 21.51 -57.93 19.69
CA PHE A 134 20.22 -58.30 19.11
C PHE A 134 20.14 -59.76 18.66
N GLY A 135 21.16 -60.28 17.96
CA GLY A 135 21.20 -61.68 17.52
C GLY A 135 21.08 -62.67 18.69
N PRO A 136 21.90 -62.56 19.74
CA PRO A 136 21.79 -63.36 20.96
C PRO A 136 20.48 -63.13 21.74
N LEU A 137 19.85 -61.95 21.65
CA LEU A 137 18.52 -61.72 22.24
C LEU A 137 17.43 -62.50 21.49
N VAL A 138 17.38 -62.40 20.16
CA VAL A 138 16.43 -63.16 19.33
C VAL A 138 16.63 -64.67 19.52
N ALA A 139 17.87 -65.15 19.50
CA ALA A 139 18.18 -66.57 19.73
C ALA A 139 17.69 -67.08 21.09
N ARG A 140 17.74 -66.26 22.15
CA ARG A 140 17.20 -66.61 23.48
C ARG A 140 15.66 -66.64 23.49
N LEU A 141 15.01 -65.65 22.88
CA LEU A 141 13.54 -65.63 22.74
C LEU A 141 13.05 -66.85 21.95
N ASP A 142 13.65 -67.12 20.80
CA ASP A 142 13.32 -68.28 19.97
C ASP A 142 13.64 -69.62 20.63
N SER A 143 14.71 -69.72 21.43
CA SER A 143 15.01 -70.93 22.19
C SER A 143 13.94 -71.29 23.23
N THR A 144 13.12 -70.33 23.65
CA THR A 144 12.01 -70.55 24.60
C THR A 144 10.77 -71.11 23.91
N GLU A 145 10.57 -70.83 22.62
CA GLU A 145 9.49 -71.40 21.78
C GLU A 145 9.93 -72.65 20.98
N ALA A 146 11.18 -73.12 21.13
CA ALA A 146 11.85 -74.08 20.24
C ALA A 146 11.30 -75.53 20.24
N ALA A 147 10.07 -75.76 20.71
CA ALA A 147 9.36 -77.04 20.56
C ALA A 147 9.08 -77.43 19.10
N SER A 148 9.24 -76.49 18.15
CA SER A 148 8.83 -76.64 16.74
C SER A 148 9.98 -76.89 15.74
N GLY A 149 11.22 -77.12 16.18
CA GLY A 149 12.33 -77.55 15.30
C GLY A 149 12.78 -76.57 14.22
N ALA A 150 12.34 -75.31 14.29
CA ALA A 150 12.74 -74.21 13.41
C ALA A 150 13.67 -73.25 14.18
N ARG A 151 14.75 -72.81 13.54
CA ARG A 151 15.73 -71.88 14.13
C ARG A 151 15.94 -70.72 13.19
N VAL A 152 15.99 -69.52 13.74
CA VAL A 152 16.30 -68.30 12.98
C VAL A 152 17.69 -67.82 13.37
N SER A 153 18.48 -67.44 12.37
CA SER A 153 19.81 -66.87 12.51
C SER A 153 19.79 -65.48 11.87
N LEU A 154 20.16 -64.47 12.65
CA LEU A 154 20.39 -63.13 12.13
C LEU A 154 21.88 -62.94 11.87
N THR A 155 22.20 -62.48 10.67
CA THR A 155 23.56 -62.19 10.22
C THR A 155 23.63 -60.75 9.75
N VAL A 156 24.58 -59.96 10.25
CA VAL A 156 24.80 -58.59 9.76
C VAL A 156 25.37 -58.67 8.33
N ILE A 157 24.67 -58.06 7.36
CA ILE A 157 25.13 -57.95 5.96
C ILE A 157 26.00 -56.69 5.78
N SER A 158 25.61 -55.62 6.45
CA SER A 158 26.21 -54.29 6.29
C SER A 158 26.03 -53.47 7.56
N GLY A 159 26.97 -52.57 7.81
CA GLY A 159 27.06 -51.79 9.05
C GLY A 159 27.63 -52.59 10.23
N PRO A 160 27.68 -51.99 11.44
CA PRO A 160 27.26 -50.61 11.75
C PRO A 160 28.06 -49.57 10.95
N SER A 161 27.37 -48.59 10.39
CA SER A 161 27.99 -47.49 9.63
C SER A 161 27.39 -46.14 10.01
N LEU A 162 28.25 -45.15 10.20
CA LEU A 162 27.89 -43.77 10.51
C LEU A 162 27.75 -42.95 9.22
N ASN A 163 26.65 -42.22 9.08
CA ASN A 163 26.57 -41.13 8.12
C ASN A 163 27.19 -39.85 8.73
N PRO A 164 28.28 -39.30 8.16
CA PRO A 164 28.93 -38.10 8.70
C PRO A 164 28.13 -36.82 8.47
N ASP A 165 27.18 -36.81 7.52
CA ASP A 165 26.32 -35.66 7.26
C ASP A 165 25.05 -35.72 8.14
N PRO A 166 24.67 -34.62 8.82
CA PRO A 166 23.48 -34.59 9.67
C PRO A 166 22.20 -34.65 8.83
N VAL A 167 21.32 -35.61 9.13
CA VAL A 167 20.05 -35.84 8.42
C VAL A 167 18.95 -34.83 8.79
N SER A 168 19.18 -34.07 9.89
CA SER A 168 18.39 -32.94 10.35
C SER A 168 19.30 -31.93 11.07
N PRO A 169 19.06 -30.61 10.97
CA PRO A 169 18.06 -29.94 10.14
C PRO A 169 18.41 -30.01 8.64
N ARG A 170 17.41 -29.87 7.76
CA ARG A 170 17.60 -29.87 6.29
C ARG A 170 17.58 -28.43 5.75
N PRO A 171 18.71 -27.70 5.71
CA PRO A 171 18.72 -26.25 5.48
C PRO A 171 18.09 -25.84 4.15
N THR A 172 18.35 -26.59 3.07
CA THR A 172 17.79 -26.33 1.73
C THR A 172 16.27 -26.45 1.70
N LEU A 173 15.71 -27.46 2.36
CA LEU A 173 14.26 -27.66 2.47
C LEU A 173 13.63 -26.60 3.37
N ASN A 174 14.22 -26.32 4.54
CA ASN A 174 13.75 -25.28 5.46
C ASN A 174 13.69 -23.91 4.77
N LEU A 175 14.73 -23.55 4.01
CA LEU A 175 14.80 -22.30 3.25
C LEU A 175 13.77 -22.27 2.10
N GLY A 176 13.58 -23.38 1.39
CA GLY A 176 12.58 -23.48 0.32
C GLY A 176 11.15 -23.28 0.85
N VAL A 177 10.79 -23.97 1.95
CA VAL A 177 9.49 -23.82 2.62
C VAL A 177 9.30 -22.38 3.13
N ALA A 178 10.32 -21.80 3.77
CA ALA A 178 10.27 -20.44 4.29
C ALA A 178 10.16 -19.37 3.19
N ALA A 179 10.80 -19.58 2.04
CA ALA A 179 10.70 -18.70 0.88
C ALA A 179 9.28 -18.74 0.26
N LEU A 180 8.71 -19.94 0.08
CA LEU A 180 7.34 -20.11 -0.40
C LEU A 180 6.32 -19.47 0.56
N ALA A 181 6.44 -19.72 1.87
CA ALA A 181 5.59 -19.13 2.89
C ALA A 181 5.70 -17.60 2.94
N GLY A 182 6.92 -17.05 2.87
CA GLY A 182 7.18 -15.60 2.89
C GLY A 182 6.66 -14.86 1.66
N LEU A 183 6.72 -15.51 0.49
CA LEU A 183 6.14 -14.99 -0.76
C LEU A 183 4.61 -15.03 -0.72
N ALA A 184 4.00 -16.15 -0.31
CA ALA A 184 2.55 -16.28 -0.19
C ALA A 184 1.97 -15.25 0.81
N LEU A 185 2.57 -15.16 2.01
CA LEU A 185 2.21 -14.17 3.03
C LEU A 185 2.41 -12.73 2.53
N GLY A 186 3.50 -12.47 1.82
CA GLY A 186 3.81 -11.16 1.23
C GLY A 186 2.83 -10.70 0.16
N VAL A 187 2.37 -11.61 -0.69
CA VAL A 187 1.28 -11.34 -1.65
C VAL A 187 -0.04 -11.11 -0.92
N ALA A 188 -0.37 -11.92 0.09
CA ALA A 188 -1.59 -11.75 0.88
C ALA A 188 -1.64 -10.38 1.60
N LEU A 189 -0.57 -9.95 2.28
CA LEU A 189 -0.49 -8.62 2.89
C LEU A 189 -0.52 -7.49 1.84
N SER A 190 0.08 -7.69 0.66
CA SER A 190 0.05 -6.71 -0.43
C SER A 190 -1.37 -6.49 -0.97
N ILE A 191 -2.17 -7.55 -1.08
CA ILE A 191 -3.58 -7.47 -1.49
C ILE A 191 -4.43 -6.86 -0.36
N ALA A 192 -4.29 -7.34 0.88
CA ALA A 192 -5.02 -6.80 2.03
C ALA A 192 -4.77 -5.29 2.21
N ARG A 193 -3.53 -4.82 2.03
CA ARG A 193 -3.17 -3.41 2.09
C ARG A 193 -3.62 -2.58 0.88
N GLN A 194 -3.97 -3.21 -0.24
CA GLN A 194 -4.72 -2.56 -1.33
C GLN A 194 -6.21 -2.46 -1.00
N MET A 195 -6.81 -3.50 -0.39
CA MET A 195 -8.23 -3.48 0.00
C MET A 195 -8.53 -2.44 1.10
N LEU A 196 -7.56 -2.16 1.98
CA LEU A 196 -7.64 -1.07 2.96
C LEU A 196 -7.41 0.33 2.35
N ASP A 197 -7.00 0.45 1.09
CA ASP A 197 -6.63 1.72 0.47
C ASP A 197 -7.81 2.37 -0.26
N ARG A 198 -8.64 3.06 0.52
CA ARG A 198 -9.89 3.71 0.07
C ARG A 198 -9.69 5.03 -0.69
N SER A 199 -8.48 5.35 -1.13
CA SER A 199 -8.21 6.61 -1.85
C SER A 199 -8.74 6.62 -3.30
N ILE A 200 -9.32 7.76 -3.70
CA ILE A 200 -9.96 7.98 -5.00
C ILE A 200 -8.92 8.01 -6.14
N ARG A 201 -9.15 7.30 -7.25
CA ARG A 201 -8.15 7.12 -8.34
C ARG A 201 -8.64 7.45 -9.74
N SER A 202 -9.94 7.34 -10.02
CA SER A 202 -10.53 7.69 -11.32
C SER A 202 -11.62 8.77 -11.20
N ALA A 203 -12.10 9.26 -12.35
CA ALA A 203 -13.32 10.07 -12.41
C ALA A 203 -14.54 9.29 -11.90
N ASP A 204 -14.61 7.99 -12.19
CA ASP A 204 -15.69 7.10 -11.73
C ASP A 204 -15.65 6.90 -10.22
N ASP A 205 -14.46 6.76 -9.62
CA ASP A 205 -14.29 6.74 -8.16
C ASP A 205 -14.78 8.03 -7.51
N LEU A 206 -14.44 9.17 -8.12
CA LEU A 206 -14.81 10.49 -7.62
C LEU A 206 -16.33 10.69 -7.69
N LYS A 207 -16.93 10.40 -8.85
CA LYS A 207 -18.38 10.47 -9.06
C LYS A 207 -19.14 9.49 -8.16
N ALA A 208 -18.65 8.28 -7.97
CA ALA A 208 -19.27 7.28 -7.09
C ALA A 208 -19.14 7.62 -5.59
N ALA A 209 -18.11 8.37 -5.19
CA ALA A 209 -17.92 8.80 -3.80
C ALA A 209 -18.64 10.11 -3.44
N THR A 210 -18.83 11.01 -4.41
CA THR A 210 -19.38 12.36 -4.17
C THR A 210 -20.78 12.58 -4.74
N GLY A 211 -21.24 11.74 -5.67
CA GLY A 211 -22.42 12.00 -6.51
C GLY A 211 -22.23 13.10 -7.56
N LEU A 212 -21.15 13.89 -7.48
CA LEU A 212 -20.92 15.08 -8.28
C LEU A 212 -20.35 14.78 -9.68
N PRO A 213 -20.61 15.63 -10.68
CA PRO A 213 -19.91 15.57 -11.96
C PRO A 213 -18.41 15.87 -11.77
N THR A 214 -17.56 15.13 -12.49
CA THR A 214 -16.12 15.43 -12.55
C THR A 214 -15.88 16.53 -13.57
N LEU A 215 -15.48 17.71 -13.10
CA LEU A 215 -15.28 18.90 -13.94
C LEU A 215 -13.94 18.90 -14.68
N ALA A 216 -12.88 18.34 -14.08
CA ALA A 216 -11.55 18.24 -14.68
C ALA A 216 -10.66 17.17 -14.02
N LEU A 217 -9.65 16.72 -14.76
CA LEU A 217 -8.58 15.84 -14.30
C LEU A 217 -7.22 16.59 -14.40
N ILE A 218 -6.77 17.20 -13.30
CA ILE A 218 -5.55 18.02 -13.32
C ILE A 218 -4.30 17.16 -13.14
N GLY A 219 -3.37 17.28 -14.09
CA GLY A 219 -2.11 16.55 -14.10
C GLY A 219 -1.14 16.95 -12.99
N ALA A 220 -0.51 15.95 -12.37
CA ALA A 220 0.55 16.14 -11.38
C ALA A 220 1.81 16.79 -12.00
N GLU A 221 2.36 17.82 -11.33
CA GLU A 221 3.60 18.46 -11.80
C GLU A 221 4.77 17.46 -11.90
N PRO A 222 5.55 17.51 -12.99
CA PRO A 222 6.85 16.87 -13.05
C PRO A 222 7.74 17.34 -11.90
N ARG A 223 8.45 16.41 -11.23
CA ARG A 223 9.37 16.74 -10.12
C ARG A 223 10.41 17.82 -10.48
N ALA A 224 10.75 17.97 -11.75
CA ALA A 224 11.70 18.96 -12.25
C ALA A 224 11.17 20.41 -12.34
N ARG A 225 9.85 20.66 -12.17
CA ARG A 225 9.26 22.02 -12.14
C ARG A 225 8.97 22.54 -10.72
N ARG A 226 9.25 21.76 -9.67
CA ARG A 226 9.04 22.12 -8.25
C ARG A 226 10.06 23.14 -7.68
N SER A 227 10.68 23.91 -8.55
CA SER A 227 11.70 24.91 -8.20
C SER A 227 11.24 26.33 -8.51
N SER A 228 10.13 26.50 -9.25
CA SER A 228 9.31 27.72 -9.19
C SER A 228 8.38 27.64 -7.97
N PRO A 229 8.12 28.75 -7.26
CA PRO A 229 6.95 28.90 -6.42
C PRO A 229 5.65 28.76 -7.23
N GLY A 230 4.54 28.38 -6.60
CA GLY A 230 3.20 28.44 -7.17
C GLY A 230 2.76 27.32 -8.13
N GLY A 231 3.61 26.88 -9.07
CA GLY A 231 3.22 25.85 -10.05
C GLY A 231 2.04 26.30 -10.93
N LEU A 232 2.12 27.55 -11.39
CA LEU A 232 1.09 28.20 -12.18
C LEU A 232 1.14 27.75 -13.64
N LEU A 233 0.09 28.04 -14.41
CA LEU A 233 0.09 27.85 -15.85
C LEU A 233 1.09 28.78 -16.57
N VAL A 234 1.44 29.91 -15.97
CA VAL A 234 2.46 30.83 -16.49
C VAL A 234 3.88 30.24 -16.37
N ASP A 235 4.13 29.30 -15.44
CA ASP A 235 5.39 28.52 -15.39
C ASP A 235 5.49 27.48 -16.54
N ASP A 236 4.35 27.05 -17.08
CA ASP A 236 4.28 26.11 -18.20
C ASP A 236 4.52 26.86 -19.51
N ALA A 237 5.79 27.13 -19.83
CA ALA A 237 6.31 27.87 -20.99
C ALA A 237 6.00 27.27 -22.40
N SER A 238 4.87 26.61 -22.56
CA SER A 238 4.35 26.03 -23.80
C SER A 238 2.82 26.22 -23.83
N PRO A 239 2.29 27.19 -24.62
CA PRO A 239 0.86 27.29 -24.90
C PRO A 239 0.37 25.96 -25.48
N GLY A 240 -0.56 25.28 -24.79
CA GLY A 240 -0.92 23.88 -25.08
C GLY A 240 -0.32 22.83 -24.12
N SER A 241 0.20 23.24 -22.96
CA SER A 241 0.47 22.29 -21.85
C SER A 241 -0.78 21.45 -21.54
N PRO A 242 -0.66 20.12 -21.33
CA PRO A 242 -1.78 19.28 -20.89
C PRO A 242 -2.40 19.70 -19.55
N ARG A 243 -1.68 20.48 -18.73
CA ARG A 243 -2.24 21.11 -17.51
C ARG A 243 -3.07 22.34 -17.87
N ALA A 244 -2.57 23.21 -18.75
CA ALA A 244 -3.31 24.38 -19.23
C ALA A 244 -4.63 23.98 -19.90
N GLU A 245 -4.60 22.95 -20.74
CA GLU A 245 -5.82 22.45 -21.40
C GLU A 245 -6.83 21.87 -20.40
N ALA A 246 -6.37 21.20 -19.34
CA ALA A 246 -7.27 20.70 -18.28
C ALA A 246 -7.95 21.84 -17.48
N TYR A 247 -7.30 22.99 -17.30
CA TYR A 247 -7.93 24.18 -16.71
C TYR A 247 -8.83 24.93 -17.71
N ARG A 248 -8.52 24.92 -19.01
CA ARG A 248 -9.41 25.44 -20.07
C ARG A 248 -10.67 24.58 -20.21
N GLN A 249 -10.55 23.25 -20.05
CA GLN A 249 -11.68 22.33 -19.91
C GLN A 249 -12.49 22.62 -18.63
N LEU A 250 -11.84 22.83 -17.48
CA LEU A 250 -12.51 23.20 -16.23
C LEU A 250 -13.37 24.47 -16.40
N ARG A 251 -12.78 25.55 -16.94
CA ARG A 251 -13.46 26.82 -17.24
C ARG A 251 -14.68 26.61 -18.13
N THR A 252 -14.53 25.80 -19.17
CA THR A 252 -15.60 25.48 -20.13
C THR A 252 -16.74 24.73 -19.44
N ASN A 253 -16.42 23.68 -18.67
CA ASN A 253 -17.41 22.88 -17.94
C ASN A 253 -18.16 23.70 -16.88
N LEU A 254 -17.46 24.55 -16.13
CA LEU A 254 -18.08 25.50 -15.18
C LEU A 254 -19.03 26.48 -15.87
N THR A 255 -18.64 27.00 -17.04
CA THR A 255 -19.50 27.90 -17.84
C THR A 255 -20.76 27.19 -18.34
N PHE A 256 -20.71 25.89 -18.62
CA PHE A 256 -21.90 25.09 -18.96
C PHE A 256 -22.75 24.69 -17.74
N SER A 257 -22.17 24.49 -16.56
CA SER A 257 -22.95 24.35 -15.31
C SER A 257 -23.74 25.63 -14.98
N ALA A 258 -23.26 26.80 -15.43
CA ALA A 258 -23.86 28.12 -15.21
C ALA A 258 -25.06 28.47 -16.13
N VAL A 259 -25.63 27.51 -16.86
CA VAL A 259 -26.75 27.79 -17.81
C VAL A 259 -28.05 28.20 -17.08
N THR A 260 -28.24 27.80 -15.83
CA THR A 260 -29.45 28.14 -15.04
C THR A 260 -29.28 29.40 -14.18
N ASN A 261 -28.10 29.61 -13.57
CA ASN A 261 -27.78 30.75 -12.70
C ASN A 261 -26.50 31.43 -13.19
N ARG A 262 -26.43 32.78 -13.11
CA ARG A 262 -25.17 33.51 -13.32
C ARG A 262 -24.12 33.04 -12.31
N MET A 263 -23.14 32.29 -12.79
CA MET A 263 -21.95 31.93 -12.02
C MET A 263 -20.99 33.14 -11.98
N GLN A 264 -21.07 33.91 -10.90
CA GLN A 264 -20.19 35.04 -10.64
C GLN A 264 -19.24 34.72 -9.47
N VAL A 265 -19.77 34.33 -8.32
CA VAL A 265 -18.95 33.90 -7.16
C VAL A 265 -18.74 32.39 -7.17
N VAL A 266 -17.48 31.97 -7.33
CA VAL A 266 -17.05 30.56 -7.36
C VAL A 266 -16.15 30.25 -6.16
N VAL A 267 -16.62 29.42 -5.24
CA VAL A 267 -15.78 28.91 -4.14
C VAL A 267 -14.99 27.69 -4.60
N VAL A 268 -13.68 27.71 -4.36
CA VAL A 268 -12.79 26.56 -4.51
C VAL A 268 -12.39 26.09 -3.11
N THR A 269 -12.65 24.81 -2.82
CA THR A 269 -12.35 24.18 -1.52
C THR A 269 -11.83 22.75 -1.70
N SER A 270 -11.51 22.06 -0.62
CA SER A 270 -11.14 20.64 -0.64
C SER A 270 -11.60 19.89 0.61
N ALA A 271 -11.62 18.56 0.55
CA ALA A 271 -11.94 17.76 1.74
C ALA A 271 -10.85 17.90 2.82
N VAL A 272 -9.56 17.80 2.43
CA VAL A 272 -8.44 17.85 3.36
C VAL A 272 -7.34 18.82 2.92
N ALA A 273 -6.48 19.18 3.87
CA ALA A 273 -5.36 20.09 3.61
C ALA A 273 -4.35 19.48 2.63
N GLY A 274 -3.92 20.28 1.65
CA GLY A 274 -2.95 19.84 0.64
C GLY A 274 -3.54 19.07 -0.54
N ASP A 275 -4.86 19.07 -0.74
CA ASP A 275 -5.48 18.53 -1.96
C ASP A 275 -5.19 19.40 -3.21
N GLY A 276 -4.84 20.67 -3.01
CA GLY A 276 -4.40 21.61 -4.04
C GLY A 276 -5.36 22.74 -4.39
N LYS A 277 -6.39 22.96 -3.54
CA LYS A 277 -7.39 24.05 -3.63
C LYS A 277 -6.81 25.38 -4.14
N THR A 278 -5.78 25.94 -3.51
CA THR A 278 -5.22 27.26 -3.83
C THR A 278 -4.55 27.28 -5.20
N THR A 279 -3.77 26.25 -5.52
CA THR A 279 -3.16 26.08 -6.83
C THR A 279 -4.23 25.92 -7.92
N THR A 280 -5.38 25.32 -7.61
CA THR A 280 -6.53 25.23 -8.52
C THR A 280 -7.28 26.56 -8.63
N ALA A 281 -7.48 27.30 -7.53
CA ALA A 281 -8.12 28.61 -7.53
C ALA A 281 -7.31 29.64 -8.34
N CYS A 282 -6.00 29.72 -8.12
CA CYS A 282 -5.10 30.60 -8.89
C CYS A 282 -5.17 30.28 -10.39
N ASN A 283 -5.02 29.02 -10.78
CA ASN A 283 -5.01 28.63 -12.20
C ASN A 283 -6.40 28.71 -12.86
N LEU A 284 -7.49 28.52 -12.11
CA LEU A 284 -8.85 28.80 -12.59
C LEU A 284 -9.03 30.30 -12.84
N ALA A 285 -8.65 31.16 -11.89
CA ALA A 285 -8.73 32.61 -12.05
C ALA A 285 -7.88 33.12 -13.23
N ILE A 286 -6.66 32.60 -13.41
CA ILE A 286 -5.81 32.87 -14.58
C ILE A 286 -6.51 32.46 -15.88
N THR A 287 -7.04 31.24 -16.00
CA THR A 287 -7.72 30.84 -17.26
C THR A 287 -9.04 31.57 -17.51
N LEU A 288 -9.70 32.10 -16.50
CA LEU A 288 -10.85 33.00 -16.66
C LEU A 288 -10.41 34.36 -17.20
N ALA A 289 -9.33 34.93 -16.65
CA ALA A 289 -8.72 36.18 -17.12
C ALA A 289 -8.21 36.04 -18.58
N GLU A 290 -7.55 34.92 -18.93
CA GLU A 290 -7.18 34.55 -20.32
C GLU A 290 -8.37 34.54 -21.31
N SER A 291 -9.63 34.56 -20.85
CA SER A 291 -10.81 34.69 -21.72
C SER A 291 -11.35 36.11 -21.89
N GLY A 292 -10.63 37.12 -21.38
CA GLY A 292 -10.98 38.54 -21.50
C GLY A 292 -12.02 39.03 -20.48
N ARG A 293 -12.20 38.31 -19.37
CA ARG A 293 -13.11 38.67 -18.27
C ARG A 293 -12.37 39.47 -17.20
N THR A 294 -13.07 40.38 -16.50
CA THR A 294 -12.57 40.91 -15.22
C THR A 294 -12.74 39.85 -14.14
N VAL A 295 -11.64 39.45 -13.51
CA VAL A 295 -11.62 38.37 -12.51
C VAL A 295 -10.97 38.85 -11.22
N LEU A 296 -11.61 38.59 -10.09
CA LEU A 296 -11.00 38.77 -8.77
C LEU A 296 -10.74 37.42 -8.10
N LEU A 297 -9.49 37.13 -7.77
CA LEU A 297 -9.13 36.03 -6.87
C LEU A 297 -9.07 36.56 -5.43
N VAL A 298 -9.93 36.04 -4.55
CA VAL A 298 -9.92 36.36 -3.12
C VAL A 298 -9.39 35.19 -2.31
N GLU A 299 -8.47 35.46 -1.40
CA GLU A 299 -7.93 34.49 -0.46
C GLU A 299 -8.71 34.52 0.87
N ALA A 300 -9.64 33.59 1.02
CA ALA A 300 -10.41 33.38 2.25
C ALA A 300 -9.80 32.32 3.19
N ASP A 301 -8.69 31.65 2.80
CA ASP A 301 -7.88 30.83 3.73
C ASP A 301 -7.01 31.70 4.65
N MET A 302 -7.69 32.41 5.56
CA MET A 302 -7.08 33.21 6.63
C MET A 302 -6.30 32.39 7.66
N ARG A 303 -6.20 31.06 7.52
CA ARG A 303 -5.47 30.17 8.44
C ARG A 303 -4.13 29.73 7.87
N ARG A 304 -4.06 29.51 6.56
CA ARG A 304 -2.85 29.19 5.79
C ARG A 304 -2.90 29.89 4.43
N PRO A 305 -2.74 31.23 4.40
CA PRO A 305 -2.63 31.95 3.15
C PRO A 305 -1.38 31.48 2.38
N MET A 306 -1.54 31.31 1.08
CA MET A 306 -0.56 30.79 0.13
C MET A 306 -0.65 31.47 -1.24
N VAL A 307 -1.70 32.26 -1.54
CA VAL A 307 -1.92 32.94 -2.83
C VAL A 307 -0.82 33.94 -3.10
N ALA A 308 -0.43 34.74 -2.10
CA ALA A 308 0.69 35.69 -2.22
C ALA A 308 2.01 34.99 -2.63
N GLU A 309 2.31 33.83 -2.03
CA GLU A 309 3.48 33.00 -2.40
C GLU A 309 3.34 32.39 -3.80
N HIS A 310 2.14 31.92 -4.17
CA HIS A 310 1.90 31.35 -5.50
C HIS A 310 2.06 32.37 -6.61
N LEU A 311 1.56 33.59 -6.40
CA LEU A 311 1.51 34.65 -7.40
C LEU A 311 2.73 35.59 -7.38
N GLY A 312 3.56 35.54 -6.35
CA GLY A 312 4.76 36.38 -6.20
C GLY A 312 4.45 37.84 -5.84
N ILE A 313 3.39 38.08 -5.07
CA ILE A 313 2.90 39.42 -4.70
C ILE A 313 2.98 39.68 -3.18
N GLU A 314 2.73 40.91 -2.76
CA GLU A 314 2.69 41.27 -1.34
C GLU A 314 1.34 40.90 -0.70
N GLY A 315 1.40 40.29 0.50
CA GLY A 315 0.22 39.83 1.25
C GLY A 315 0.01 40.53 2.60
N GLY A 316 0.69 41.65 2.86
CA GLY A 316 0.71 42.31 4.17
C GLY A 316 -0.62 42.92 4.61
N ALA A 317 -1.47 43.34 3.66
CA ALA A 317 -2.82 43.82 3.87
C ALA A 317 -3.77 43.21 2.83
N GLY A 318 -5.04 43.02 3.21
CA GLY A 318 -6.01 42.32 2.35
C GLY A 318 -7.37 42.12 3.02
N LEU A 319 -8.04 41.01 2.73
CA LEU A 319 -9.42 40.73 3.12
C LEU A 319 -9.71 40.99 4.61
N THR A 320 -8.84 40.51 5.50
CA THR A 320 -9.02 40.70 6.95
C THR A 320 -9.02 42.18 7.34
N ASN A 321 -8.21 43.01 6.68
CA ASN A 321 -8.09 44.43 6.97
C ASN A 321 -9.30 45.23 6.45
N ILE A 322 -9.89 44.82 5.33
CA ILE A 322 -11.17 45.36 4.83
C ILE A 322 -12.29 45.01 5.81
N LEU A 323 -12.42 43.74 6.21
CA LEU A 323 -13.47 43.28 7.14
C LEU A 323 -13.33 43.89 8.55
N ALA A 324 -12.11 44.30 8.94
CA ALA A 324 -11.84 45.07 10.15
C ALA A 324 -12.06 46.60 9.99
N GLY A 325 -12.45 47.08 8.81
CA GLY A 325 -12.68 48.50 8.53
C GLY A 325 -11.42 49.37 8.52
N GLN A 326 -10.24 48.77 8.30
CA GLN A 326 -8.94 49.45 8.38
C GLN A 326 -8.48 50.07 7.06
N VAL A 327 -8.94 49.50 5.93
CA VAL A 327 -8.61 49.87 4.55
C VAL A 327 -9.84 49.61 3.67
N ARG A 328 -9.92 50.27 2.52
CA ARG A 328 -10.94 50.00 1.49
C ARG A 328 -10.47 48.89 0.53
N ALA A 329 -11.39 48.31 -0.24
CA ALA A 329 -11.06 47.22 -1.16
C ALA A 329 -10.14 47.71 -2.29
N GLU A 330 -10.45 48.89 -2.83
CA GLU A 330 -9.71 49.60 -3.88
C GLU A 330 -8.26 49.95 -3.49
N GLU A 331 -7.93 49.91 -2.20
CA GLU A 331 -6.61 50.25 -1.65
C GLU A 331 -5.68 49.03 -1.53
N VAL A 332 -6.23 47.80 -1.56
CA VAL A 332 -5.47 46.54 -1.36
C VAL A 332 -5.70 45.47 -2.43
N ILE A 333 -6.69 45.63 -3.32
CA ILE A 333 -6.83 44.80 -4.52
C ILE A 333 -5.68 45.10 -5.49
N GLN A 334 -4.89 44.07 -5.81
CA GLN A 334 -3.71 44.17 -6.69
C GLN A 334 -4.02 43.57 -8.07
N THR A 335 -3.71 44.27 -9.15
CA THR A 335 -3.75 43.70 -10.52
C THR A 335 -2.57 42.75 -10.72
N TRP A 336 -2.81 41.59 -11.34
CA TRP A 336 -1.80 40.57 -11.62
C TRP A 336 -1.74 40.20 -13.10
N GLY A 337 -0.54 40.18 -13.68
CA GLY A 337 -0.35 39.94 -15.11
C GLY A 337 -0.92 41.06 -15.98
N THR A 338 -1.38 40.72 -17.18
CA THR A 338 -1.93 41.65 -18.19
C THR A 338 -3.41 41.46 -18.48
N ASP A 339 -4.01 40.36 -18.01
CA ASP A 339 -5.19 39.78 -18.66
C ASP A 339 -6.50 40.04 -17.91
N GLY A 340 -6.54 41.06 -17.06
CA GLY A 340 -7.73 41.41 -16.25
C GLY A 340 -7.91 40.58 -14.97
N LEU A 341 -6.84 39.94 -14.48
CA LEU A 341 -6.84 39.32 -13.15
C LEU A 341 -6.48 40.35 -12.07
N HIS A 342 -7.31 40.38 -11.03
CA HIS A 342 -7.13 41.13 -9.80
C HIS A 342 -7.06 40.14 -8.63
N VAL A 343 -6.41 40.54 -7.53
CA VAL A 343 -6.14 39.68 -6.38
C VAL A 343 -6.36 40.43 -5.08
N LEU A 344 -7.10 39.80 -4.17
CA LEU A 344 -7.24 40.20 -2.78
C LEU A 344 -6.68 39.08 -1.88
N THR A 345 -5.51 39.31 -1.31
CA THR A 345 -4.87 38.37 -0.37
C THR A 345 -5.57 38.36 0.99
N ALA A 346 -5.26 37.42 1.89
CA ALA A 346 -5.91 37.33 3.20
C ALA A 346 -5.61 38.54 4.11
N GLY A 347 -4.46 39.19 3.93
CA GLY A 347 -3.94 40.23 4.81
C GLY A 347 -3.43 39.68 6.15
N THR A 348 -3.47 40.52 7.19
CA THR A 348 -3.01 40.15 8.54
C THR A 348 -3.87 39.03 9.14
N LEU A 349 -3.25 37.95 9.62
CA LEU A 349 -3.97 36.79 10.20
C LEU A 349 -4.86 37.19 11.41
N PRO A 350 -6.19 36.96 11.37
CA PRO A 350 -7.09 37.28 12.48
C PRO A 350 -7.13 36.16 13.55
N PRO A 351 -7.55 36.49 14.78
CA PRO A 351 -7.79 35.47 15.82
C PRO A 351 -9.06 34.64 15.57
N ASN A 352 -10.06 35.20 14.87
CA ASN A 352 -11.40 34.65 14.69
C ASN A 352 -11.87 34.64 13.21
N PRO A 353 -11.16 33.94 12.30
CA PRO A 353 -11.44 33.97 10.86
C PRO A 353 -12.87 33.54 10.49
N SER A 354 -13.42 32.52 11.15
CA SER A 354 -14.77 32.01 10.89
C SER A 354 -15.88 33.06 11.12
N GLU A 355 -15.68 33.93 12.12
CA GLU A 355 -16.63 34.99 12.49
C GLU A 355 -16.56 36.15 11.49
N LEU A 356 -15.35 36.52 11.05
CA LEU A 356 -15.17 37.56 10.03
C LEU A 356 -15.74 37.12 8.67
N LEU A 357 -15.47 35.87 8.27
CA LEU A 357 -15.98 35.30 7.03
C LEU A 357 -17.50 35.08 7.03
N GLY A 358 -18.13 35.00 8.20
CA GLY A 358 -19.60 34.90 8.37
C GLY A 358 -20.28 36.22 8.72
N SER A 359 -19.59 37.35 8.63
CA SER A 359 -20.09 38.66 9.06
C SER A 359 -20.91 39.39 8.00
N ASP A 360 -21.77 40.31 8.44
CA ASP A 360 -22.45 41.28 7.56
C ASP A 360 -21.46 42.09 6.71
N ALA A 361 -20.22 42.29 7.17
CA ALA A 361 -19.18 42.97 6.40
C ALA A 361 -18.71 42.13 5.22
N MET A 362 -18.56 40.81 5.39
CA MET A 362 -18.23 39.90 4.29
C MET A 362 -19.38 39.80 3.29
N HIS A 363 -20.63 39.76 3.77
CA HIS A 363 -21.79 39.74 2.89
C HIS A 363 -21.91 41.02 2.04
N LYS A 364 -21.69 42.20 2.64
CA LYS A 364 -21.64 43.49 1.93
C LYS A 364 -20.50 43.57 0.92
N LEU A 365 -19.28 43.21 1.34
CA LEU A 365 -18.10 43.21 0.47
C LEU A 365 -18.29 42.30 -0.75
N VAL A 366 -18.84 41.09 -0.57
CA VAL A 366 -19.17 40.22 -1.71
C VAL A 366 -20.28 40.80 -2.59
N GLY A 367 -21.21 41.58 -2.02
CA GLY A 367 -22.20 42.35 -2.79
C GLY A 367 -21.55 43.45 -3.64
N GLU A 368 -20.72 44.28 -3.04
CA GLU A 368 -20.01 45.41 -3.69
C GLU A 368 -19.10 44.89 -4.82
N LEU A 369 -18.31 43.84 -4.56
CA LEU A 369 -17.42 43.24 -5.57
C LEU A 369 -18.18 42.60 -6.74
N ARG A 370 -19.45 42.21 -6.58
CA ARG A 370 -20.30 41.70 -7.69
C ARG A 370 -20.73 42.81 -8.67
N ASP A 371 -20.62 44.08 -8.32
CA ASP A 371 -20.86 45.17 -9.28
C ASP A 371 -19.58 45.54 -10.07
N GLU A 372 -18.39 45.16 -9.60
CA GLU A 372 -17.10 45.44 -10.25
C GLU A 372 -16.53 44.28 -11.10
N PHE A 373 -16.73 43.02 -10.69
CA PHE A 373 -16.04 41.86 -11.30
C PHE A 373 -17.02 40.87 -11.97
N GLU A 374 -16.72 40.47 -13.21
CA GLU A 374 -17.52 39.45 -13.92
C GLU A 374 -17.45 38.07 -13.25
N VAL A 375 -16.32 37.73 -12.63
CA VAL A 375 -16.13 36.49 -11.87
C VAL A 375 -15.25 36.74 -10.64
N ILE A 376 -15.68 36.21 -9.49
CA ILE A 376 -14.96 36.25 -8.22
C ILE A 376 -14.65 34.80 -7.82
N VAL A 377 -13.37 34.45 -7.71
CA VAL A 377 -12.91 33.13 -7.29
C VAL A 377 -12.44 33.21 -5.84
N LEU A 378 -13.08 32.46 -4.93
CA LEU A 378 -12.74 32.45 -3.50
C LEU A 378 -11.93 31.18 -3.19
N ASP A 379 -10.63 31.29 -2.86
CA ASP A 379 -9.87 30.18 -2.28
C ASP A 379 -10.19 30.06 -0.78
N THR A 380 -10.74 28.93 -0.38
CA THR A 380 -11.20 28.68 1.01
C THR A 380 -10.37 27.58 1.66
N PRO A 381 -10.30 27.47 3.00
CA PRO A 381 -9.64 26.35 3.67
C PRO A 381 -10.35 25.01 3.38
N PRO A 382 -9.75 23.85 3.73
CA PRO A 382 -10.44 22.57 3.60
C PRO A 382 -11.66 22.46 4.53
N VAL A 383 -12.71 21.79 4.06
CA VAL A 383 -14.03 21.71 4.74
C VAL A 383 -14.01 20.87 6.02
N LEU A 384 -13.27 19.75 6.05
CA LEU A 384 -13.33 18.83 7.19
C LEU A 384 -12.60 19.33 8.46
N PRO A 385 -11.46 20.06 8.38
CA PRO A 385 -10.79 20.56 9.58
C PRO A 385 -11.44 21.80 10.21
N VAL A 386 -12.14 22.65 9.43
CA VAL A 386 -12.68 23.95 9.88
C VAL A 386 -13.95 24.34 9.12
N THR A 387 -14.87 25.03 9.79
CA THR A 387 -16.19 25.41 9.23
C THR A 387 -16.15 26.55 8.23
N ASP A 388 -15.06 27.33 8.19
CA ASP A 388 -14.89 28.55 7.39
C ASP A 388 -15.32 28.39 5.92
N ALA A 389 -14.99 27.26 5.29
CA ALA A 389 -15.35 27.01 3.88
C ALA A 389 -16.85 26.80 3.67
N SER A 390 -17.54 26.13 4.61
CA SER A 390 -19.01 26.03 4.58
C SER A 390 -19.68 27.38 4.85
N VAL A 391 -19.07 28.26 5.66
CA VAL A 391 -19.57 29.63 5.87
C VAL A 391 -19.48 30.43 4.57
N VAL A 392 -18.29 30.50 3.95
CA VAL A 392 -18.06 31.24 2.70
C VAL A 392 -18.87 30.66 1.53
N ALA A 393 -19.13 29.35 1.51
CA ALA A 393 -19.99 28.70 0.52
C ALA A 393 -21.43 29.25 0.47
N THR A 394 -21.93 29.87 1.55
CA THR A 394 -23.27 30.50 1.56
C THR A 394 -23.36 31.78 0.72
N HIS A 395 -22.23 32.37 0.30
CA HIS A 395 -22.18 33.56 -0.55
C HIS A 395 -21.93 33.23 -2.04
N ALA A 396 -21.73 31.95 -2.36
CA ALA A 396 -21.32 31.47 -3.68
C ALA A 396 -22.51 31.17 -4.60
N ASP A 397 -22.33 31.39 -5.91
CA ASP A 397 -23.23 30.89 -6.95
C ASP A 397 -22.87 29.45 -7.37
N SER A 398 -21.62 29.04 -7.10
CA SER A 398 -21.05 27.75 -7.47
C SER A 398 -19.93 27.35 -6.50
N VAL A 399 -19.91 26.09 -6.06
CA VAL A 399 -18.85 25.51 -5.23
C VAL A 399 -18.18 24.33 -5.94
N VAL A 400 -16.84 24.31 -5.89
CA VAL A 400 -15.98 23.36 -6.58
C VAL A 400 -15.11 22.60 -5.57
N LEU A 401 -15.30 21.28 -5.49
CA LEU A 401 -14.57 20.41 -4.57
C LEU A 401 -13.31 19.82 -5.21
N VAL A 402 -12.13 20.23 -4.73
CA VAL A 402 -10.84 19.66 -5.16
C VAL A 402 -10.52 18.41 -4.34
N VAL A 403 -10.28 17.30 -5.04
CA VAL A 403 -9.97 15.98 -4.47
C VAL A 403 -8.66 15.48 -5.06
N ARG A 404 -7.76 14.90 -4.27
CA ARG A 404 -6.41 14.53 -4.71
C ARG A 404 -6.27 13.04 -5.00
N HIS A 405 -5.91 12.73 -6.24
CA HIS A 405 -5.67 11.37 -6.74
C HIS A 405 -4.75 10.55 -5.82
N ALA A 406 -5.25 9.39 -5.41
CA ALA A 406 -4.60 8.42 -4.53
C ALA A 406 -4.10 9.04 -3.20
N ARG A 407 -4.80 10.05 -2.69
CA ARG A 407 -4.53 10.70 -1.40
C ARG A 407 -5.80 10.94 -0.58
N THR A 408 -6.80 11.61 -1.15
CA THR A 408 -8.10 11.80 -0.48
C THR A 408 -8.88 10.49 -0.49
N GLU A 409 -9.50 10.15 0.62
CA GLU A 409 -10.31 8.92 0.79
C GLU A 409 -11.78 9.17 0.40
N ARG A 410 -12.50 8.11 0.01
CA ARG A 410 -13.91 8.22 -0.43
C ARG A 410 -14.78 8.85 0.66
N GLU A 411 -14.57 8.42 1.90
CA GLU A 411 -15.23 8.92 3.10
C GLU A 411 -14.98 10.40 3.34
N GLN A 412 -13.75 10.88 3.07
CA GLN A 412 -13.40 12.30 3.20
C GLN A 412 -14.10 13.14 2.12
N ALA A 413 -14.14 12.65 0.89
CA ALA A 413 -14.83 13.34 -0.21
C ALA A 413 -16.36 13.39 0.02
N LEU A 414 -16.95 12.29 0.51
CA LEU A 414 -18.37 12.22 0.88
C LEU A 414 -18.70 13.18 2.03
N ALA A 415 -17.96 13.13 3.15
CA ALA A 415 -18.19 13.99 4.29
C ALA A 415 -18.04 15.49 3.95
N ALA A 416 -17.16 15.84 3.00
CA ALA A 416 -17.04 17.22 2.50
C ALA A 416 -18.26 17.64 1.65
N VAL A 417 -18.83 16.74 0.85
CA VAL A 417 -20.11 16.97 0.14
C VAL A 417 -21.25 17.12 1.13
N GLU A 418 -21.32 16.29 2.16
CA GLU A 418 -22.35 16.36 3.21
C GLU A 418 -22.27 17.68 3.99
N ALA A 419 -21.07 18.10 4.41
CA ALA A 419 -20.84 19.35 5.14
C ALA A 419 -21.08 20.63 4.32
N LEU A 420 -20.96 20.57 3.00
CA LEU A 420 -21.35 21.66 2.08
C LEU A 420 -22.86 21.63 1.77
N SER A 421 -23.45 20.44 1.60
CA SER A 421 -24.89 20.28 1.36
C SER A 421 -25.72 20.70 2.59
N ALA A 422 -25.21 20.48 3.80
CA ALA A 422 -25.86 20.86 5.06
C ALA A 422 -26.06 22.38 5.23
N VAL A 423 -25.25 23.21 4.54
CA VAL A 423 -25.40 24.67 4.49
C VAL A 423 -26.07 25.17 3.19
N GLY A 424 -26.59 24.26 2.37
CA GLY A 424 -27.28 24.58 1.11
C GLY A 424 -26.35 25.03 -0.03
N ALA A 425 -25.04 24.72 0.04
CA ALA A 425 -24.07 25.20 -0.93
C ALA A 425 -24.34 24.68 -2.37
N PRO A 426 -24.27 25.53 -3.41
CA PRO A 426 -24.50 25.11 -4.79
C PRO A 426 -23.30 24.34 -5.37
N LEU A 427 -23.21 23.05 -5.08
CA LEU A 427 -22.15 22.16 -5.56
C LEU A 427 -22.21 21.96 -7.09
N ALA A 428 -21.35 22.64 -7.84
CA ALA A 428 -21.31 22.56 -9.29
C ALA A 428 -20.53 21.33 -9.80
N GLY A 429 -19.61 20.79 -8.99
CA GLY A 429 -18.88 19.57 -9.31
C GLY A 429 -17.57 19.40 -8.54
N ALA A 430 -16.80 18.36 -8.91
CA ALA A 430 -15.53 18.02 -8.27
C ALA A 430 -14.38 17.90 -9.29
N ILE A 431 -13.15 18.14 -8.83
CA ILE A 431 -11.91 18.06 -9.62
C ILE A 431 -11.01 16.97 -9.05
N LEU A 432 -10.50 16.07 -9.89
CA LEU A 432 -9.44 15.15 -9.47
C LEU A 432 -8.06 15.75 -9.79
N ASN A 433 -7.36 16.21 -8.76
CA ASN A 433 -6.04 16.84 -8.86
C ASN A 433 -4.88 15.87 -8.63
N SER A 434 -3.67 16.23 -9.07
CA SER A 434 -2.44 15.42 -8.99
C SER A 434 -2.55 14.06 -9.70
N VAL A 435 -3.32 13.97 -10.79
CA VAL A 435 -3.43 12.74 -11.59
C VAL A 435 -2.10 12.46 -12.29
N PRO A 436 -1.50 11.26 -12.17
CA PRO A 436 -0.30 10.89 -12.90
C PRO A 436 -0.52 11.01 -14.42
N VAL A 437 0.35 11.74 -15.12
CA VAL A 437 0.21 12.04 -16.57
C VAL A 437 -0.03 10.80 -17.43
N LYS A 438 0.51 9.63 -17.04
CA LYS A 438 0.29 8.35 -17.72
C LYS A 438 -1.17 7.84 -17.69
N LEU A 439 -2.01 8.32 -16.78
CA LEU A 439 -3.41 7.94 -16.64
C LEU A 439 -4.36 8.88 -17.40
N LEU A 440 -3.97 10.15 -17.60
CA LEU A 440 -4.75 11.13 -18.37
C LEU A 440 -5.02 10.65 -19.81
N GLY A 441 -4.02 10.02 -20.45
CA GLY A 441 -4.17 9.42 -21.78
C GLY A 441 -4.93 8.09 -21.82
N ALA A 442 -5.17 7.44 -20.67
CA ALA A 442 -5.89 6.17 -20.59
C ALA A 442 -7.40 6.34 -20.32
N GLY A 443 -7.81 7.45 -19.71
CA GLY A 443 -9.20 7.78 -19.38
C GLY A 443 -10.04 8.33 -20.53
N GLY A 444 -9.86 7.81 -21.76
CA GLY A 444 -10.71 8.10 -22.93
C GLY A 444 -10.63 9.51 -23.57
N TYR A 445 -10.21 10.55 -22.84
CA TYR A 445 -10.30 11.95 -23.31
C TYR A 445 -8.98 12.62 -23.74
N GLY A 446 -7.81 12.01 -23.49
CA GLY A 446 -6.51 12.67 -23.67
C GLY A 446 -5.80 12.51 -25.03
N SER A 447 -6.42 11.92 -26.04
CA SER A 447 -5.69 11.29 -27.17
C SER A 447 -4.98 12.25 -28.15
N TYR A 448 -5.39 13.53 -28.25
CA TYR A 448 -4.90 14.44 -29.29
C TYR A 448 -3.65 15.27 -28.91
N ALA A 449 -3.35 15.44 -27.62
CA ALA A 449 -2.31 16.37 -27.14
C ALA A 449 -0.87 15.80 -27.14
N SER A 450 -0.62 14.61 -27.70
CA SER A 450 0.65 13.88 -27.52
C SER A 450 1.48 13.61 -28.79
N LEU A 451 1.15 14.29 -29.91
CA LEU A 451 1.88 14.21 -31.19
C LEU A 451 2.90 15.35 -31.39
N GLU A 452 3.76 15.62 -30.41
CA GLU A 452 4.98 16.40 -30.67
C GLU A 452 6.00 15.55 -31.46
N PRO A 453 6.52 16.02 -32.60
CA PRO A 453 7.59 15.34 -33.32
C PRO A 453 8.89 15.43 -32.52
N ARG A 454 9.34 14.29 -31.98
CA ARG A 454 10.54 14.18 -31.13
C ARG A 454 11.81 14.61 -31.87
N ARG A 455 12.13 15.92 -31.85
CA ARG A 455 13.34 16.50 -32.45
C ARG A 455 14.57 15.71 -32.03
N GLY A 456 15.20 15.04 -32.99
CA GLY A 456 16.24 14.04 -32.72
C GLY A 456 17.46 14.67 -32.05
N ARG A 457 17.70 14.32 -30.78
CA ARG A 457 18.96 14.64 -30.08
C ARG A 457 20.15 13.96 -30.78
N ARG A 458 20.75 14.64 -31.76
CA ARG A 458 22.05 14.27 -32.33
C ARG A 458 23.06 14.14 -31.19
N ARG A 459 23.45 12.89 -30.87
CA ARG A 459 24.51 12.59 -29.91
C ARG A 459 25.84 13.12 -30.44
N ARG A 460 26.24 14.35 -30.06
CA ARG A 460 27.64 14.77 -30.09
C ARG A 460 28.43 13.88 -29.15
N ARG A 461 28.99 12.78 -29.68
CA ARG A 461 30.03 12.00 -28.99
C ARG A 461 31.28 12.87 -28.94
N HIS A 462 31.67 13.31 -27.75
CA HIS A 462 33.07 13.68 -27.52
C HIS A 462 33.93 12.43 -27.78
N ARG A 463 34.79 12.49 -28.79
CA ARG A 463 36.00 11.65 -28.83
C ARG A 463 37.10 12.46 -28.15
N GLY A 464 37.75 11.88 -27.14
CA GLY A 464 38.95 12.46 -26.55
C GLY A 464 40.08 12.50 -27.59
N ALA A 465 40.94 13.50 -27.50
CA ALA A 465 42.16 13.56 -28.29
C ALA A 465 43.25 12.73 -27.61
N SER A 466 43.84 11.79 -28.33
CA SER A 466 45.21 11.32 -28.09
C SER A 466 46.06 11.69 -29.30
N ALA A 467 47.28 12.16 -29.06
CA ALA A 467 48.16 12.60 -30.13
C ALA A 467 48.99 11.44 -30.70
N SER A 468 49.14 11.38 -32.02
CA SER A 468 50.32 10.83 -32.69
C SER A 468 50.42 11.36 -34.13
N ALA A 469 51.61 11.22 -34.73
CA ALA A 469 51.96 11.69 -36.07
C ALA A 469 51.23 10.89 -37.20
N ALA A 470 51.27 11.24 -38.49
CA ALA A 470 52.27 12.04 -39.22
C ALA A 470 51.79 12.55 -40.61
N ARG A 471 52.49 13.59 -41.11
CA ARG A 471 52.89 13.91 -42.52
C ARG A 471 51.91 13.84 -43.71
N ALA A 472 52.24 14.68 -44.71
CA ALA A 472 51.60 14.90 -46.03
C ALA A 472 50.26 15.68 -45.98
N ALA A 473 50.00 16.85 -46.58
CA ALA A 473 50.55 17.68 -47.69
C ALA A 473 49.60 17.74 -48.91
N VAL A 474 49.73 18.83 -49.70
CA VAL A 474 49.08 19.13 -51.01
C VAL A 474 47.72 19.88 -50.98
N GLN A 475 47.75 21.03 -51.66
CA GLN A 475 46.71 21.91 -52.29
C GLN A 475 45.46 22.46 -51.56
N ARG A 476 45.34 23.81 -51.65
CA ARG A 476 44.09 24.59 -51.87
C ARG A 476 43.92 24.86 -53.37
N PRO A 477 42.70 25.13 -53.88
CA PRO A 477 42.15 26.51 -53.99
C PRO A 477 40.76 26.61 -53.31
N ALA A 478 40.06 27.74 -53.07
CA ALA A 478 39.81 28.99 -53.82
C ALA A 478 38.95 28.77 -55.10
N ALA A 479 37.95 29.57 -55.47
CA ALA A 479 37.39 30.83 -54.90
C ALA A 479 35.84 30.87 -55.15
N ASP A 480 35.03 31.58 -54.35
CA ASP A 480 34.38 32.90 -54.61
C ASP A 480 33.03 32.89 -55.38
N GLU A 481 32.31 34.03 -55.27
CA GLU A 481 31.02 34.46 -55.87
C GLU A 481 29.71 33.67 -55.50
N VAL A 482 28.56 34.20 -55.07
CA VAL A 482 27.94 35.55 -54.84
C VAL A 482 26.77 35.92 -55.81
N VAL A 483 25.53 35.61 -55.37
CA VAL A 483 24.30 36.48 -55.45
C VAL A 483 23.66 36.74 -56.85
N PRO A 484 22.33 36.97 -57.01
CA PRO A 484 21.11 36.32 -56.47
C PRO A 484 20.13 35.95 -57.64
N VAL A 485 18.80 35.85 -57.39
CA VAL A 485 17.71 36.57 -58.13
C VAL A 485 16.33 36.23 -57.51
N VAL A 486 15.31 37.08 -57.76
CA VAL A 486 13.95 37.06 -57.17
C VAL A 486 12.90 36.93 -58.28
N ALA A 487 11.81 36.16 -58.07
CA ALA A 487 10.42 36.48 -58.47
C ALA A 487 9.39 35.36 -58.18
N ASP A 488 8.29 35.75 -57.53
CA ASP A 488 6.90 35.23 -57.64
C ASP A 488 6.06 36.38 -58.28
N PRO A 489 4.75 36.29 -58.66
CA PRO A 489 3.72 35.31 -58.24
C PRO A 489 2.64 34.85 -59.29
N GLU A 490 1.83 33.85 -58.89
CA GLU A 490 0.37 33.66 -59.19
C GLU A 490 -0.14 33.52 -60.69
N PRO A 491 -1.46 33.38 -60.98
CA PRO A 491 -2.36 32.26 -60.62
C PRO A 491 -3.27 31.76 -61.79
N VAL A 492 -3.98 30.61 -61.65
CA VAL A 492 -5.04 30.15 -62.61
C VAL A 492 -6.19 29.39 -61.88
N ALA A 493 -7.42 29.41 -62.41
CA ALA A 493 -8.64 28.88 -61.75
C ALA A 493 -9.63 28.10 -62.64
N ALA A 494 -10.45 27.26 -61.98
CA ALA A 494 -11.86 26.87 -62.22
C ALA A 494 -12.40 26.24 -63.55
N ALA A 495 -12.84 24.97 -63.43
CA ALA A 495 -14.12 24.37 -63.94
C ALA A 495 -14.37 24.27 -65.49
N PRO A 496 -15.49 23.69 -66.02
CA PRO A 496 -16.63 22.96 -65.39
C PRO A 496 -17.14 21.65 -66.11
N GLY A 497 -18.08 20.93 -65.48
CA GLY A 497 -19.33 20.47 -66.16
C GLY A 497 -19.60 18.97 -66.51
N ALA A 498 -20.76 18.45 -66.07
CA ALA A 498 -21.46 17.18 -66.45
C ALA A 498 -20.72 15.82 -66.25
N GLY A 499 -21.33 14.64 -66.10
CA GLY A 499 -22.74 14.16 -66.06
C GLY A 499 -22.78 12.64 -66.41
N THR A 500 -23.78 11.80 -66.11
CA THR A 500 -25.07 11.88 -65.36
C THR A 500 -25.48 10.47 -64.81
N SER A 501 -26.60 10.39 -64.07
CA SER A 501 -27.56 9.24 -63.94
C SER A 501 -27.07 7.76 -63.84
N ASP A 502 -27.42 7.09 -62.73
CA ASP A 502 -28.51 6.07 -62.76
C ASP A 502 -29.01 5.66 -61.35
N GLU A 503 -30.29 5.29 -61.26
CA GLU A 503 -30.98 4.67 -60.11
C GLU A 503 -32.05 3.71 -60.69
N PRO A 504 -32.44 2.61 -59.99
CA PRO A 504 -33.74 2.69 -59.31
C PRO A 504 -33.90 1.86 -58.01
N ALA A 505 -34.78 2.36 -57.13
CA ALA A 505 -35.88 1.66 -56.44
C ALA A 505 -36.20 0.19 -56.87
N ALA A 506 -36.69 -0.73 -56.02
CA ALA A 506 -36.98 -0.79 -54.56
C ALA A 506 -37.07 -2.31 -54.16
N ALA A 507 -37.86 -2.89 -53.22
CA ALA A 507 -38.96 -2.48 -52.34
C ALA A 507 -39.20 -3.52 -51.19
N SER A 508 -40.21 -3.26 -50.33
CA SER A 508 -40.99 -4.22 -49.50
C SER A 508 -40.28 -5.23 -48.56
N GLY A 509 -40.65 -5.16 -47.27
CA GLY A 509 -40.96 -6.35 -46.45
C GLY A 509 -42.45 -6.33 -46.09
N PRO A 510 -42.92 -6.90 -44.97
CA PRO A 510 -42.31 -7.94 -44.12
C PRO A 510 -43.27 -9.13 -43.86
N GLU A 511 -42.78 -10.31 -43.48
CA GLU A 511 -43.62 -11.30 -42.76
C GLU A 511 -42.81 -12.30 -41.93
N ALA A 512 -43.49 -13.16 -41.16
CA ALA A 512 -42.93 -14.02 -40.12
C ALA A 512 -43.55 -15.44 -40.17
N VAL A 513 -43.63 -16.11 -39.00
CA VAL A 513 -44.48 -17.28 -38.68
C VAL A 513 -43.91 -18.69 -38.98
N ALA A 514 -43.56 -19.38 -37.88
CA ALA A 514 -43.73 -20.84 -37.62
C ALA A 514 -42.94 -21.88 -38.45
N SER A 515 -42.90 -23.18 -38.09
CA SER A 515 -42.84 -23.89 -36.78
C SER A 515 -42.65 -25.39 -37.06
N THR A 516 -42.05 -26.15 -36.13
CA THR A 516 -42.30 -27.58 -35.80
C THR A 516 -41.22 -28.10 -34.82
N GLU A 517 -41.37 -29.21 -34.09
CA GLU A 517 -42.37 -29.60 -33.08
C GLU A 517 -41.90 -30.93 -32.41
N GLY A 518 -42.55 -31.40 -31.33
CA GLY A 518 -42.23 -32.67 -30.65
C GLY A 518 -41.58 -32.45 -29.28
N THR A 519 -42.26 -32.43 -28.13
CA THR A 519 -43.59 -32.93 -27.65
C THR A 519 -43.63 -34.39 -27.20
N THR A 520 -43.60 -34.60 -25.88
CA THR A 520 -44.41 -35.56 -25.05
C THR A 520 -43.90 -35.45 -23.58
N ALA A 521 -44.64 -35.26 -22.47
CA ALA A 521 -46.06 -35.14 -22.07
C ALA A 521 -46.66 -36.36 -21.29
N ARG A 522 -46.92 -36.21 -19.96
CA ARG A 522 -48.09 -36.78 -19.22
C ARG A 522 -48.14 -36.46 -17.68
N THR A 523 -49.03 -35.51 -17.29
CA THR A 523 -50.26 -35.60 -16.42
C THR A 523 -50.35 -36.49 -15.10
N PRO A 524 -51.37 -36.39 -14.19
CA PRO A 524 -51.16 -35.85 -12.81
C PRO A 524 -51.90 -36.49 -11.57
N GLY A 525 -51.54 -36.05 -10.33
CA GLY A 525 -52.40 -35.96 -9.10
C GLY A 525 -52.84 -37.26 -8.37
N PRO A 526 -53.63 -37.21 -7.26
CA PRO A 526 -54.04 -36.06 -6.40
C PRO A 526 -54.15 -36.33 -4.84
N ALA A 527 -54.62 -35.31 -4.08
CA ALA A 527 -55.53 -35.35 -2.89
C ALA A 527 -55.05 -35.44 -1.40
N ASP A 528 -55.96 -34.95 -0.53
CA ASP A 528 -56.14 -35.02 0.96
C ASP A 528 -55.11 -34.38 1.93
N ALA A 529 -55.49 -33.71 3.04
CA ALA A 529 -56.80 -33.19 3.53
C ALA A 529 -56.62 -31.98 4.53
N ARG A 530 -57.73 -31.36 4.99
CA ARG A 530 -57.81 -30.17 5.91
C ARG A 530 -58.23 -30.59 7.36
N PRO A 531 -58.43 -29.71 8.38
CA PRO A 531 -58.24 -28.25 8.54
C PRO A 531 -57.34 -27.93 9.81
N ASP A 532 -57.48 -26.96 10.75
CA ASP A 532 -58.42 -25.83 11.06
C ASP A 532 -57.77 -24.75 12.01
N ALA A 533 -58.58 -23.94 12.72
CA ALA A 533 -58.28 -22.88 13.70
C ALA A 533 -57.59 -23.33 15.03
N GLY A 534 -57.14 -22.45 15.96
CA GLY A 534 -57.02 -20.98 15.97
C GLY A 534 -57.22 -20.31 17.36
N LEU A 535 -56.66 -19.10 17.55
CA LEU A 535 -56.84 -18.10 18.64
C LEU A 535 -56.19 -18.28 20.05
N ASP A 536 -55.67 -17.13 20.53
CA ASP A 536 -55.53 -16.56 21.89
C ASP A 536 -54.93 -17.28 23.14
N ALA A 537 -53.82 -16.70 23.60
CA ALA A 537 -53.63 -15.91 24.85
C ALA A 537 -54.16 -16.38 26.24
N GLY A 538 -53.35 -16.07 27.28
CA GLY A 538 -53.64 -16.23 28.72
C GLY A 538 -52.54 -17.07 29.42
N LEU A 539 -51.73 -16.55 30.36
CA LEU A 539 -51.99 -16.08 31.73
C LEU A 539 -52.08 -17.21 32.79
N ASP A 540 -51.04 -17.26 33.65
CA ASP A 540 -50.92 -17.48 35.13
C ASP A 540 -52.12 -18.01 35.96
N PRO A 541 -51.93 -18.52 37.22
CA PRO A 541 -50.70 -18.69 38.03
C PRO A 541 -50.57 -20.06 38.76
N GLY A 542 -49.54 -20.27 39.61
CA GLY A 542 -49.47 -21.52 40.43
C GLY A 542 -48.31 -21.76 41.42
N LEU A 543 -48.20 -20.94 42.48
CA LEU A 543 -47.68 -21.23 43.84
C LEU A 543 -46.59 -22.32 44.11
N ASP A 544 -45.41 -21.85 44.54
CA ASP A 544 -44.59 -22.20 45.74
C ASP A 544 -44.98 -23.41 46.67
N PRO A 545 -44.05 -24.04 47.46
CA PRO A 545 -42.81 -23.44 47.97
C PRO A 545 -41.53 -24.29 48.16
N GLY A 546 -40.40 -23.57 48.25
CA GLY A 546 -39.40 -23.78 49.33
C GLY A 546 -38.12 -24.58 49.02
N LEU A 547 -36.96 -23.90 49.07
CA LEU A 547 -36.04 -23.94 50.23
C LEU A 547 -34.83 -22.99 50.05
N ASP A 548 -34.45 -22.33 51.14
CA ASP A 548 -33.14 -21.74 51.51
C ASP A 548 -32.24 -21.09 50.45
N GLY A 549 -32.25 -19.74 50.44
CA GLY A 549 -31.07 -18.92 50.14
C GLY A 549 -30.38 -18.45 51.44
N PRO A 550 -29.65 -17.30 51.47
CA PRO A 550 -29.26 -16.43 50.36
C PRO A 550 -27.75 -16.11 50.35
N ALA A 551 -27.33 -15.18 49.49
CA ALA A 551 -26.05 -14.48 49.64
C ALA A 551 -26.06 -13.50 50.83
N PRO A 552 -24.91 -12.86 51.14
CA PRO A 552 -24.99 -11.41 51.33
C PRO A 552 -23.92 -10.63 50.55
N ALA A 553 -24.18 -9.34 50.38
CA ALA A 553 -23.24 -8.35 49.87
C ALA A 553 -23.27 -7.09 50.75
N ALA A 554 -22.18 -6.32 50.67
CA ALA A 554 -22.08 -4.90 50.99
C ALA A 554 -22.16 -4.41 52.47
N ALA A 555 -21.66 -3.18 52.61
CA ALA A 555 -21.83 -2.21 53.70
C ALA A 555 -21.14 -2.44 55.06
N GLY A 556 -20.63 -1.33 55.63
CA GLY A 556 -19.98 -1.22 56.94
C GLY A 556 -19.07 0.01 56.97
N ALA A 557 -19.32 0.97 57.86
CA ALA A 557 -18.64 2.29 57.88
C ALA A 557 -17.72 2.48 59.11
N ALA A 558 -16.99 3.61 59.11
CA ALA A 558 -15.83 3.88 59.95
C ALA A 558 -16.09 4.10 61.46
N VAL A 559 -15.05 3.76 62.24
CA VAL A 559 -14.74 4.06 63.66
C VAL A 559 -13.21 3.96 63.77
N ASP A 560 -12.41 4.73 64.54
CA ASP A 560 -12.47 6.09 65.12
C ASP A 560 -11.06 6.40 65.72
N ASP A 561 -10.84 7.63 66.20
CA ASP A 561 -9.75 8.09 67.10
C ASP A 561 -8.28 8.09 66.57
N GLY A 562 -7.35 8.67 67.33
CA GLY A 562 -5.93 8.80 66.97
C GLY A 562 -5.05 9.45 68.05
N ALA A 563 -4.35 10.54 67.67
CA ALA A 563 -3.55 11.43 68.53
C ALA A 563 -2.17 10.94 69.09
N ARG A 564 -1.10 11.65 68.65
CA ARG A 564 0.18 11.96 69.35
C ARG A 564 1.17 10.80 69.61
N HIS A 565 2.40 10.94 69.08
CA HIS A 565 3.59 11.30 69.91
C HIS A 565 4.83 11.66 69.07
N ALA A 566 5.60 12.62 69.58
CA ALA A 566 7.02 12.86 69.33
C ALA A 566 7.63 13.29 70.69
N PRO A 567 8.91 13.04 71.02
CA PRO A 567 9.97 13.97 70.59
C PRO A 567 11.43 13.44 70.52
N GLY A 568 12.30 14.22 69.85
CA GLY A 568 13.73 14.37 70.16
C GLY A 568 14.73 13.33 69.58
N GLY A 569 15.99 13.70 69.25
CA GLY A 569 16.57 15.05 69.11
C GLY A 569 18.12 15.08 69.25
N ARG A 570 18.75 16.19 68.80
CA ARG A 570 20.19 16.58 68.96
C ARG A 570 21.25 15.68 68.26
N ALA A 571 22.45 16.16 67.89
CA ALA A 571 22.92 17.53 67.59
C ALA A 571 24.29 17.51 66.83
N ALA A 572 24.48 18.55 66.01
CA ALA A 572 25.71 19.31 65.67
C ALA A 572 27.13 18.67 65.67
N GLU A 573 27.86 18.89 64.56
CA GLU A 573 29.15 19.64 64.43
C GLU A 573 29.39 19.85 62.90
N THR A 574 29.43 21.08 62.36
CA THR A 574 30.62 21.94 62.04
C THR A 574 31.70 21.24 61.19
N SER A 575 32.23 21.83 60.11
CA SER A 575 32.40 23.25 59.76
C SER A 575 32.57 23.50 58.24
N ASP A 576 32.45 24.78 57.83
CA ASP A 576 33.20 25.55 56.81
C ASP A 576 33.78 24.91 55.52
N ALA A 577 33.87 25.62 54.38
CA ALA A 577 33.27 26.89 53.94
C ALA A 577 33.59 27.14 52.43
N SER A 578 33.03 28.21 51.87
CA SER A 578 33.54 28.95 50.69
C SER A 578 33.29 28.35 49.28
N ALA A 579 33.17 29.12 48.19
CA ALA A 579 32.33 30.30 47.90
C ALA A 579 32.50 30.70 46.41
N ALA A 580 31.45 31.29 45.82
CA ALA A 580 31.47 31.98 44.51
C ALA A 580 31.84 31.11 43.28
N GLY A 581 31.59 31.55 42.04
CA GLY A 581 30.91 32.77 41.58
C GLY A 581 30.53 32.69 40.10
N ALA A 582 29.70 33.64 39.64
CA ALA A 582 29.29 33.76 38.23
C ALA A 582 30.43 34.32 37.34
N PRO A 583 30.40 34.12 36.00
CA PRO A 583 31.57 34.31 35.14
C PRO A 583 31.71 35.74 34.58
N PRO A 584 32.93 36.13 34.16
CA PRO A 584 33.17 37.17 33.17
C PRO A 584 33.80 36.67 31.85
N SER A 585 33.84 37.57 30.87
CA SER A 585 34.14 37.36 29.44
C SER A 585 35.62 37.40 29.02
N GLU A 586 35.97 36.70 27.93
CA GLU A 586 37.04 37.01 26.95
C GLU A 586 36.65 36.33 25.61
N ARG A 587 36.62 36.96 24.42
CA ARG A 587 37.72 37.48 23.55
C ARG A 587 38.82 36.42 23.34
N HIS A 588 39.24 36.01 22.15
CA HIS A 588 39.37 36.60 20.80
C HIS A 588 39.60 35.43 19.78
N PRO A 589 39.97 35.63 18.48
CA PRO A 589 39.76 36.75 17.54
C PRO A 589 39.10 36.28 16.20
N ALA A 590 38.95 37.21 15.24
CA ALA A 590 38.52 36.92 13.86
C ALA A 590 39.73 36.78 12.89
N PRO A 591 39.59 36.13 11.72
CA PRO A 591 40.62 36.10 10.68
C PRO A 591 40.79 37.49 10.01
N PRO A 592 41.96 37.78 9.40
CA PRO A 592 42.30 39.14 8.95
C PRO A 592 41.61 39.57 7.66
N VAL A 593 41.30 40.86 7.58
CA VAL A 593 40.96 41.57 6.33
C VAL A 593 42.25 41.87 5.57
N GLY A 594 42.24 41.66 4.26
CA GLY A 594 43.31 42.13 3.36
C GLY A 594 42.95 43.47 2.73
N GLU A 595 43.77 44.50 2.95
CA GLU A 595 43.68 45.78 2.23
C GLU A 595 44.56 45.80 0.96
N PRO A 596 44.29 46.71 0.00
CA PRO A 596 44.82 46.60 -1.37
C PRO A 596 46.22 47.19 -1.57
N VAL A 597 46.88 46.75 -2.65
CA VAL A 597 48.09 47.38 -3.21
C VAL A 597 47.74 47.99 -4.59
N PRO A 598 48.16 49.23 -4.90
CA PRO A 598 47.71 49.96 -6.10
C PRO A 598 48.65 49.87 -7.33
N HIS A 599 48.24 50.58 -8.40
CA HIS A 599 48.92 50.91 -9.66
C HIS A 599 48.91 49.91 -10.84
N GLU A 600 48.06 50.25 -11.82
CA GLU A 600 48.42 50.52 -13.23
C GLU A 600 49.49 49.66 -13.93
N ARG A 601 49.06 48.92 -14.96
CA ARG A 601 49.30 49.31 -16.37
C ARG A 601 48.40 48.55 -17.35
#